data_AF-A0A847FHS8-F1
#
_entry.id   AF-A0A847FHS8-F1
#
_cell.length_a   1.000
_cell.length_b   1.000
_cell.length_c   1.000
_cell.angle_alpha   90.00
_cell.angle_beta   90.00
_cell.angle_gamma   90.00
#
_symmetry.space_group_name_H-M   'P 1'
#
loop_
_entity.id
_entity.type
_entity.pdbx_description
1 polymer ?
#
loop_
_entity_poly.entity_id
_entity_poly.type
_entity_poly.pdbx_seq_one_letter_code
_entity_poly.pdbx_strand_id
1 'polypeptide(L)'
;MIEPIHTTGLVSLVGKDHQVAQNEYGTGVKVDVAAAAGLPAGAPLSGEALRLVLLSRAASTGTVQKPTGTLFLFTAQPTVAPADSSLADGASWAGAWAAVTVATTDWKGDAAGAMAEILADPIPFHAVSALWAAWLHQDATPFNAEADDDETLDLNLWFRRES
;
A
#
# COMPACT_ATOMS: atom_id res chain seq x y z
N MET A 1 24.90 16.59 -7.17
CA MET A 1 24.97 15.12 -7.04
C MET A 1 23.54 14.62 -7.26
N ILE A 2 23.32 13.55 -8.02
CA ILE A 2 21.96 13.00 -8.18
C ILE A 2 21.70 12.11 -6.95
N GLU A 3 20.64 12.41 -6.20
CA GLU A 3 20.22 11.59 -5.07
C GLU A 3 19.88 10.16 -5.53
N PRO A 4 20.30 9.11 -4.81
CA PRO A 4 19.96 7.74 -5.17
C PRO A 4 18.46 7.49 -5.03
N ILE A 5 17.96 6.56 -5.84
CA ILE A 5 16.59 6.03 -5.70
C ILE A 5 16.62 4.92 -4.65
N HIS A 6 15.71 5.01 -3.69
CA HIS A 6 15.51 4.03 -2.63
C HIS A 6 14.27 3.18 -2.90
N THR A 7 14.20 2.00 -2.27
CA THR A 7 13.02 1.12 -2.26
C THR A 7 12.72 0.68 -0.85
N THR A 8 11.43 0.60 -0.49
CA THR A 8 10.99 0.20 0.84
C THR A 8 11.00 -1.32 1.05
N GLY A 9 11.11 -2.10 -0.02
CA GLY A 9 10.74 -3.51 0.01
C GLY A 9 9.23 -3.70 0.11
N LEU A 10 8.80 -4.96 0.22
CA LEU A 10 7.38 -5.32 0.27
C LEU A 10 6.80 -5.06 1.67
N VAL A 11 5.65 -4.38 1.70
CA VAL A 11 4.84 -4.16 2.89
C VAL A 11 3.45 -4.73 2.64
N SER A 12 2.99 -5.67 3.48
CA SER A 12 1.71 -6.36 3.27
C SER A 12 0.54 -5.49 3.75
N LEU A 13 -0.35 -5.12 2.83
CA LEU A 13 -1.60 -4.39 3.09
C LEU A 13 -2.73 -5.34 3.51
N VAL A 14 -2.77 -6.52 2.90
CA VAL A 14 -3.67 -7.64 3.24
C VAL A 14 -2.82 -8.90 3.31
N GLY A 15 -2.86 -9.57 4.46
CA GLY A 15 -2.12 -10.81 4.70
C GLY A 15 -3.01 -12.03 4.46
N LYS A 16 -2.37 -13.19 4.29
CA LYS A 16 -3.01 -14.48 3.98
C LYS A 16 -4.23 -14.82 4.85
N ASP A 17 -4.20 -14.53 6.15
CA ASP A 17 -5.27 -14.92 7.07
C ASP A 17 -6.24 -13.76 7.38
N HIS A 18 -6.23 -12.70 6.56
CA HIS A 18 -7.07 -11.51 6.77
C HIS A 18 -8.08 -11.36 5.65
N GLN A 19 -9.35 -11.61 5.99
CA GLN A 19 -10.47 -11.30 5.12
C GLN A 19 -10.67 -9.78 5.03
N VAL A 20 -10.92 -9.28 3.82
CA VAL A 20 -11.34 -7.89 3.59
C VAL A 20 -12.53 -7.88 2.64
N ALA A 21 -13.70 -7.48 3.13
CA ALA A 21 -14.92 -7.45 2.32
C ALA A 21 -15.09 -6.13 1.55
N GLN A 22 -16.16 -6.06 0.77
CA GLN A 22 -16.45 -4.89 -0.04
C GLN A 22 -16.66 -3.64 0.83
N ASN A 23 -15.98 -2.55 0.46
CA ASN A 23 -15.96 -1.26 1.17
C ASN A 23 -15.31 -1.31 2.55
N GLU A 24 -14.48 -2.31 2.81
CA GLU A 24 -13.69 -2.41 4.02
C GLU A 24 -12.22 -2.06 3.76
N TYR A 25 -11.58 -1.52 4.79
CA TYR A 25 -10.14 -1.29 4.79
C TYR A 25 -9.38 -2.55 5.24
N GLY A 26 -8.20 -2.73 4.65
CA GLY A 26 -7.15 -3.57 5.19
C GLY A 26 -6.43 -2.88 6.36
N THR A 27 -5.27 -3.43 6.74
CA THR A 27 -4.47 -2.86 7.84
C THR A 27 -3.79 -1.55 7.41
N GLY A 28 -3.82 -0.53 8.27
CA GLY A 28 -2.95 0.63 8.12
C GLY A 28 -1.49 0.25 8.39
N VAL A 29 -0.63 0.32 7.36
CA VAL A 29 0.76 -0.14 7.45
C VAL A 29 1.76 0.97 7.34
N LYS A 30 2.87 0.83 8.08
CA LYS A 30 3.99 1.75 8.06
C LYS A 30 4.88 1.46 6.85
N VAL A 31 5.20 2.52 6.10
CA VAL A 31 6.17 2.54 5.01
C VAL A 31 7.38 3.36 5.48
N ASP A 32 8.37 2.69 6.05
CA ASP A 32 9.52 3.32 6.72
C ASP A 32 10.56 3.85 5.71
N VAL A 33 10.29 5.04 5.16
CA VAL A 33 11.17 5.70 4.18
C VAL A 33 12.53 6.08 4.77
N ALA A 34 12.61 6.38 6.08
CA ALA A 34 13.87 6.70 6.73
C ALA A 34 14.78 5.46 6.82
N ALA A 35 14.24 4.33 7.27
CA ALA A 35 14.98 3.07 7.32
C ALA A 35 15.40 2.59 5.92
N ALA A 36 14.51 2.70 4.92
CA ALA A 36 14.81 2.37 3.53
C ALA A 36 15.92 3.26 2.92
N ALA A 37 16.06 4.49 3.43
CA ALA A 37 17.15 5.41 3.07
C ALA A 37 18.44 5.18 3.89
N GLY A 38 18.48 4.19 4.79
CA GLY A 38 19.62 3.93 5.66
C GLY A 38 19.83 4.99 6.74
N LEU A 39 18.79 5.75 7.08
CA LEU A 39 18.83 6.76 8.14
C LEU A 39 18.55 6.15 9.52
N PRO A 40 18.97 6.81 10.61
CA PRO A 40 18.60 6.41 11.96
C PRO A 40 17.09 6.31 12.15
N ALA A 41 16.65 5.40 13.01
CA ALA A 41 15.23 5.25 13.33
C ALA A 41 14.61 6.58 13.79
N GLY A 42 13.50 6.96 13.16
CA GLY A 42 12.79 8.21 13.46
C GLY A 42 13.38 9.47 12.81
N ALA A 43 14.47 9.35 12.04
CA ALA A 43 15.00 10.50 11.28
C ALA A 43 13.97 11.00 10.26
N PRO A 44 13.64 12.30 10.25
CA PRO A 44 12.72 12.84 9.27
C PRO A 44 13.39 12.90 7.88
N LEU A 45 12.60 12.62 6.85
CA LEU A 45 13.00 12.63 5.45
C LEU A 45 11.92 13.34 4.62
N SER A 46 12.30 14.32 3.80
CA SER A 46 11.46 14.82 2.70
C SER A 46 11.92 14.23 1.37
N GLY A 47 11.04 14.21 0.39
CA GLY A 47 11.34 13.61 -0.90
C GLY A 47 10.12 13.45 -1.78
N GLU A 48 10.25 12.57 -2.77
CA GLU A 48 9.20 12.27 -3.73
C GLU A 48 9.07 10.77 -3.93
N ALA A 49 7.83 10.27 -3.82
CA ALA A 49 7.46 8.95 -4.30
C ALA A 49 7.52 8.95 -5.82
N LEU A 50 8.32 8.07 -6.40
CA LEU A 50 8.56 7.98 -7.86
C LEU A 50 7.78 6.84 -8.50
N ARG A 51 7.51 5.79 -7.74
CA ARG A 51 6.80 4.61 -8.22
C ARG A 51 6.16 3.89 -7.06
N LEU A 52 4.88 3.54 -7.19
CA LEU A 52 4.22 2.58 -6.30
C LEU A 52 3.76 1.39 -7.13
N VAL A 53 3.94 0.20 -6.58
CA VAL A 53 3.54 -1.06 -7.18
C VAL A 53 2.78 -1.86 -6.15
N LEU A 54 1.61 -2.36 -6.54
CA LEU A 54 0.90 -3.40 -5.80
C LEU A 54 1.21 -4.76 -6.40
N LEU A 55 1.37 -5.75 -5.52
CA LEU A 55 1.54 -7.15 -5.88
C LEU A 55 0.42 -7.96 -5.24
N SER A 56 -0.24 -8.77 -6.05
CA SER A 56 -1.20 -9.77 -5.60
C SER A 56 -0.64 -11.15 -5.86
N ARG A 57 -0.70 -12.02 -4.86
CA ARG A 57 -0.13 -13.37 -4.88
C ARG A 57 -1.08 -14.32 -4.15
N ALA A 58 -1.03 -15.60 -4.51
CA ALA A 58 -1.68 -16.71 -3.81
C ALA A 58 -0.62 -17.81 -3.61
N ALA A 59 -0.64 -18.55 -2.51
CA ALA A 59 0.34 -19.60 -2.28
C ALA A 59 -0.09 -20.90 -2.99
N SER A 60 0.61 -21.21 -4.09
CA SER A 60 0.68 -22.51 -4.79
C SER A 60 -0.59 -23.17 -5.35
N THR A 61 -1.79 -22.86 -4.84
CA THR A 61 -3.06 -23.45 -5.30
C THR A 61 -4.24 -22.48 -5.41
N GLY A 62 -4.14 -21.26 -4.84
CA GLY A 62 -5.17 -20.23 -4.93
C GLY A 62 -5.19 -19.50 -6.27
N THR A 63 -6.34 -18.89 -6.61
CA THR A 63 -6.45 -18.03 -7.79
C THR A 63 -5.93 -16.65 -7.44
N VAL A 64 -4.91 -16.17 -8.16
CA VAL A 64 -4.40 -14.80 -7.98
C VAL A 64 -5.53 -13.79 -8.21
N GLN A 65 -5.95 -13.14 -7.14
CA GLN A 65 -6.94 -12.08 -7.20
C GLN A 65 -6.35 -10.82 -7.85
N LYS A 66 -7.15 -10.04 -8.58
CA LYS A 66 -6.75 -8.78 -9.22
C LYS A 66 -7.67 -7.67 -8.75
N PRO A 67 -7.54 -7.26 -7.47
CA PRO A 67 -8.60 -6.55 -6.79
C PRO A 67 -8.79 -5.11 -7.32
N THR A 68 -10.03 -4.68 -7.41
CA THR A 68 -10.39 -3.25 -7.54
C THR A 68 -10.44 -2.62 -6.17
N GLY A 69 -9.85 -1.43 -6.04
CA GLY A 69 -9.87 -0.70 -4.80
C GLY A 69 -9.13 0.62 -4.87
N THR A 70 -8.88 1.21 -3.70
CA THR A 70 -8.13 2.46 -3.57
C THR A 70 -7.01 2.29 -2.55
N LEU A 71 -5.78 2.57 -2.97
CA LEU A 71 -4.66 2.74 -2.06
C LEU A 71 -4.65 4.17 -1.54
N PHE A 72 -4.80 4.34 -0.24
CA PHE A 72 -4.58 5.62 0.43
C PHE A 72 -3.17 5.68 1.00
N LEU A 73 -2.53 6.83 0.85
CA LEU A 73 -1.24 7.14 1.45
C LEU A 73 -1.40 8.29 2.44
N PHE A 74 -0.73 8.16 3.58
CA PHE A 74 -0.79 9.11 4.70
C PHE A 74 0.61 9.53 5.16
N THR A 75 0.74 10.76 5.66
CA THR A 75 1.97 11.29 6.28
C THR A 75 2.00 11.05 7.79
N ALA A 76 0.93 10.50 8.35
CA ALA A 76 0.80 10.09 9.74
C ALA A 76 0.02 8.78 9.79
N GLN A 77 0.12 8.04 10.91
CA GLN A 77 -0.60 6.79 11.09
C GLN A 77 -2.11 7.03 11.01
N PRO A 78 -2.83 6.40 10.06
CA PRO A 78 -4.29 6.45 10.06
C PRO A 78 -4.85 5.59 11.19
N THR A 79 -5.97 6.02 11.77
CA THR A 79 -6.77 5.21 12.68
C THR A 79 -7.69 4.31 11.85
N VAL A 80 -7.18 3.13 11.49
CA VAL A 80 -7.90 2.12 10.71
C VAL A 80 -7.45 0.72 11.11
N ALA A 81 -8.42 -0.17 11.29
CA ALA A 81 -8.24 -1.59 11.52
C ALA A 81 -8.80 -2.40 10.34
N PRO A 82 -8.38 -3.67 10.18
CA PRO A 82 -9.02 -4.58 9.24
C PRO A 82 -10.54 -4.62 9.44
N ALA A 83 -11.27 -4.69 8.33
CA ALA A 83 -12.75 -4.70 8.29
C ALA A 83 -13.43 -3.38 8.70
N ASP A 84 -12.69 -2.31 8.99
CA ASP A 84 -13.30 -1.00 9.17
C ASP A 84 -13.94 -0.53 7.85
N SER A 85 -15.16 -0.01 7.90
CA SER A 85 -15.84 0.56 6.72
C SER A 85 -15.59 2.06 6.52
N SER A 86 -14.77 2.66 7.39
CA SER A 86 -14.44 4.09 7.37
C SER A 86 -13.18 4.37 8.19
N LEU A 87 -12.40 5.38 7.79
CA LEU A 87 -11.37 5.94 8.67
C LEU A 87 -12.06 6.57 9.90
N ALA A 88 -11.61 6.20 11.10
CA ALA A 88 -12.35 6.47 12.34
C ALA A 88 -12.39 7.96 12.74
N ASP A 89 -11.52 8.81 12.18
CA ASP A 89 -11.40 10.21 12.58
C ASP A 89 -11.04 11.17 11.43
N GLY A 90 -11.32 12.45 11.64
CA GLY A 90 -10.91 13.52 10.72
C GLY A 90 -9.39 13.76 10.70
N ALA A 91 -8.65 13.26 11.68
CA ALA A 91 -7.19 13.39 11.75
C ALA A 91 -6.50 12.50 10.69
N SER A 92 -7.04 11.31 10.45
CA SER A 92 -6.61 10.40 9.38
C SER A 92 -6.79 11.06 8.02
N TRP A 93 -7.90 11.76 7.80
CA TRP A 93 -8.13 12.54 6.59
C TRP A 93 -7.19 13.74 6.46
N ALA A 94 -6.84 14.41 7.56
CA ALA A 94 -5.86 15.50 7.53
C ALA A 94 -4.44 15.03 7.17
N GLY A 95 -4.11 13.78 7.48
CA GLY A 95 -2.84 13.14 7.11
C GLY A 95 -2.83 12.48 5.73
N ALA A 96 -3.98 12.37 5.05
CA ALA A 96 -4.05 11.79 3.72
C ALA A 96 -3.39 12.74 2.70
N TRP A 97 -2.40 12.24 1.96
CA TRP A 97 -1.65 13.07 0.99
C TRP A 97 -1.75 12.56 -0.45
N ALA A 98 -2.14 11.29 -0.63
CA ALA A 98 -2.45 10.74 -1.94
C ALA A 98 -3.47 9.60 -1.85
N ALA A 99 -4.23 9.41 -2.92
CA ALA A 99 -5.08 8.26 -3.12
C ALA A 99 -4.95 7.81 -4.57
N VAL A 100 -4.84 6.50 -4.78
CA VAL A 100 -4.79 5.93 -6.13
C VAL A 100 -5.81 4.82 -6.26
N THR A 101 -6.76 5.02 -7.16
CA THR A 101 -7.70 3.98 -7.57
C THR A 101 -7.00 2.97 -8.48
N VAL A 102 -7.30 1.70 -8.26
CA VAL A 102 -6.79 0.57 -9.05
C VAL A 102 -7.98 -0.20 -9.55
N ALA A 103 -8.06 -0.38 -10.86
CA ALA A 103 -9.05 -1.20 -11.53
C ALA A 103 -8.47 -2.59 -11.84
N THR A 104 -9.35 -3.60 -12.00
CA THR A 104 -8.94 -4.95 -12.44
C THR A 104 -8.07 -4.93 -13.70
N THR A 105 -8.28 -3.97 -14.62
CA THR A 105 -7.53 -3.83 -15.87
C THR A 105 -6.10 -3.33 -15.69
N ASP A 106 -5.75 -2.77 -14.54
CA ASP A 106 -4.40 -2.26 -14.26
C ASP A 106 -3.42 -3.40 -13.93
N TRP A 107 -3.97 -4.55 -13.54
CA TRP A 107 -3.22 -5.73 -13.15
C TRP A 107 -2.66 -6.50 -14.35
N LYS A 108 -1.33 -6.69 -14.34
CA LYS A 108 -0.60 -7.53 -15.29
C LYS A 108 -0.01 -8.72 -14.52
N GLY A 109 -0.34 -9.93 -14.93
CA GLY A 109 0.06 -11.12 -14.18
C GLY A 109 -0.34 -12.44 -14.82
N ASP A 110 0.09 -13.52 -14.18
CA ASP A 110 -0.18 -14.90 -14.52
C ASP A 110 -0.73 -15.67 -13.31
N ALA A 111 -0.64 -17.01 -13.32
CA ALA A 111 -1.13 -17.85 -12.24
C ALA A 111 -0.28 -17.76 -10.95
N ALA A 112 0.95 -17.24 -11.00
CA ALA A 112 1.82 -17.12 -9.85
C ALA A 112 1.71 -15.76 -9.15
N GLY A 113 1.32 -14.72 -9.88
CA GLY A 113 1.08 -13.40 -9.29
C GLY A 113 0.68 -12.35 -10.30
N ALA A 114 0.23 -11.22 -9.80
CA ALA A 114 -0.13 -10.05 -10.58
C ALA A 114 0.43 -8.78 -9.97
N MET A 115 0.71 -7.80 -10.83
CA MET A 115 1.26 -6.51 -10.48
C MET A 115 0.40 -5.39 -11.06
N ALA A 116 0.06 -4.40 -10.25
CA ALA A 116 -0.49 -3.13 -10.72
C ALA A 116 0.51 -2.01 -10.43
N GLU A 117 0.87 -1.25 -11.46
CA GLU A 117 1.67 -0.03 -11.32
C GLU A 117 0.73 1.15 -11.17
N ILE A 118 0.85 1.87 -10.07
CA ILE A 118 -0.23 2.74 -9.57
C ILE A 118 0.22 4.20 -9.42
N LEU A 119 1.44 4.55 -9.85
CA LEU A 119 1.90 5.93 -9.84
C LEU A 119 2.45 6.33 -11.21
N ALA A 120 1.79 7.29 -11.86
CA ALA A 120 2.23 7.87 -13.13
C ALA A 120 3.11 9.11 -12.94
N ASP A 121 2.85 9.89 -11.88
CA ASP A 121 3.52 11.16 -11.60
C ASP A 121 4.14 11.15 -10.20
N PRO A 122 5.35 11.72 -10.01
CA PRO A 122 5.95 11.81 -8.68
C PRO A 122 5.05 12.55 -7.68
N ILE A 123 4.94 12.03 -6.46
CA ILE A 123 4.20 12.70 -5.37
C ILE A 123 5.18 13.18 -4.30
N PRO A 124 5.26 14.50 -4.03
CA PRO A 124 6.14 15.04 -2.99
C PRO A 124 5.58 14.79 -1.59
N PHE A 125 6.47 14.49 -0.64
CA PHE A 125 6.17 14.41 0.78
C PHE A 125 7.13 15.28 1.58
N HIS A 126 6.58 15.94 2.61
CA HIS A 126 7.36 16.75 3.54
C HIS A 126 8.15 15.87 4.51
N ALA A 127 8.97 16.50 5.36
CA ALA A 127 9.84 15.81 6.29
C ALA A 127 9.06 14.93 7.29
N VAL A 128 9.05 13.61 7.06
CA VAL A 128 8.40 12.60 7.90
C VAL A 128 9.34 11.43 8.16
N SER A 129 9.17 10.74 9.29
CA SER A 129 9.94 9.53 9.58
C SER A 129 9.40 8.30 8.85
N ALA A 130 8.11 8.30 8.52
CA ALA A 130 7.45 7.25 7.77
C ALA A 130 6.25 7.80 7.03
N LEU A 131 5.96 7.17 5.89
CA LEU A 131 4.66 7.24 5.26
C LEU A 131 3.81 6.08 5.79
N TRP A 132 2.52 6.15 5.56
CA TRP A 132 1.58 5.08 5.90
C TRP A 132 0.70 4.78 4.71
N ALA A 133 0.20 3.55 4.62
CA ALA A 133 -0.67 3.13 3.54
C ALA A 133 -1.84 2.30 4.09
N ALA A 134 -2.99 2.39 3.44
CA ALA A 134 -4.14 1.51 3.69
C ALA A 134 -4.84 1.19 2.37
N TRP A 135 -5.31 -0.04 2.25
CA TRP A 135 -6.09 -0.50 1.10
C TRP A 135 -7.59 -0.43 1.43
N LEU A 136 -8.38 0.23 0.60
CA LEU A 136 -9.85 0.13 0.62
C LEU A 136 -10.27 -0.82 -0.51
N HIS A 137 -10.88 -1.94 -0.14
CA HIS A 137 -11.33 -2.95 -1.09
C HIS A 137 -12.70 -2.59 -1.67
N GLN A 138 -12.87 -2.69 -2.99
CA GLN A 138 -14.11 -2.26 -3.68
C GLN A 138 -14.76 -3.36 -4.52
N ASP A 139 -14.08 -4.48 -4.74
CA ASP A 139 -14.71 -5.62 -5.40
C ASP A 139 -15.82 -6.23 -4.54
N ALA A 140 -16.85 -6.74 -5.20
CA ALA A 140 -17.91 -7.50 -4.56
C ALA A 140 -17.40 -8.83 -3.97
N THR A 141 -16.35 -9.40 -4.57
CA THR A 141 -15.66 -10.58 -4.06
C THR A 141 -14.71 -10.16 -2.95
N PRO A 142 -14.86 -10.65 -1.71
CA PRO A 142 -13.90 -10.37 -0.63
C PRO A 142 -12.52 -10.97 -0.93
N PHE A 143 -11.49 -10.34 -0.40
CA PHE A 143 -10.15 -10.91 -0.33
C PHE A 143 -10.12 -11.95 0.82
N ASN A 144 -9.50 -13.11 0.64
CA ASN A 144 -9.46 -14.22 1.61
C ASN A 144 -10.83 -14.55 2.24
N ALA A 145 -11.81 -14.89 1.41
CA ALA A 145 -13.20 -15.08 1.83
C ALA A 145 -13.47 -16.48 2.43
N GLU A 146 -12.70 -17.47 1.99
CA GLU A 146 -12.85 -18.86 2.37
C GLU A 146 -11.76 -19.30 3.35
N ALA A 147 -12.01 -20.39 4.06
CA ALA A 147 -11.01 -20.99 4.92
C ALA A 147 -9.81 -21.47 4.10
N ASP A 148 -8.60 -21.22 4.61
CA ASP A 148 -7.32 -21.54 3.96
C ASP A 148 -7.01 -20.73 2.68
N ASP A 149 -7.82 -19.72 2.33
CA ASP A 149 -7.37 -18.70 1.39
C ASP A 149 -6.09 -18.06 1.92
N ASP A 150 -5.13 -17.84 1.02
CA ASP A 150 -3.79 -17.39 1.39
C ASP A 150 -3.29 -16.24 0.52
N GLU A 151 -4.23 -15.50 -0.07
CA GLU A 151 -3.90 -14.38 -0.90
C GLU A 151 -3.28 -13.24 -0.09
N THR A 152 -2.32 -12.58 -0.71
CA THR A 152 -1.65 -11.41 -0.15
C THR A 152 -1.73 -10.24 -1.12
N LEU A 153 -1.96 -9.05 -0.56
CA LEU A 153 -1.79 -7.78 -1.26
C LEU A 153 -0.62 -7.02 -0.63
N ASP A 154 0.42 -6.77 -1.40
CA ASP A 154 1.64 -6.10 -0.94
C ASP A 154 1.92 -4.81 -1.72
N LEU A 155 2.50 -3.84 -1.05
CA LEU A 155 2.96 -2.57 -1.60
C LEU A 155 4.48 -2.54 -1.68
N ASN A 156 5.02 -1.99 -2.77
CA ASN A 156 6.40 -1.53 -2.84
C ASN A 156 6.46 -0.08 -3.33
N LEU A 157 7.28 0.74 -2.67
CA LEU A 157 7.48 2.15 -2.99
C LEU A 157 8.94 2.38 -3.38
N TRP A 158 9.13 3.10 -4.49
CA TRP A 158 10.40 3.73 -4.84
C TRP A 158 10.31 5.23 -4.63
N PHE A 159 11.34 5.82 -4.05
CA PHE A 159 11.38 7.24 -3.75
C PHE A 159 12.78 7.82 -3.91
N ARG A 160 12.87 9.14 -4.03
CA ARG A 160 14.13 9.90 -3.93
C ARG A 160 14.03 10.91 -2.80
N ARG A 161 15.16 11.23 -2.18
CA ARG A 161 15.26 12.24 -1.14
C ARG A 161 15.33 13.64 -1.76
N GLU A 162 14.79 14.62 -1.05
CA GLU A 162 15.04 16.02 -1.34
C GLU A 162 16.38 16.42 -0.67
N SER A 163 17.22 17.17 -1.39
CA SER A 163 18.59 17.54 -0.98
C SER A 163 18.66 18.83 -0.20
#